data_AF-A0A3N5V1L3-F1
#
_entry.id   AF-A0A3N5V1L3-F1
#
_cell.length_a   1.000
_cell.length_b   1.000
_cell.length_c   1.000
_cell.angle_alpha   90.00
_cell.angle_beta   90.00
_cell.angle_gamma   90.00
#
_symmetry.space_group_name_H-M   'P 1'
#
loop_
_entity.id
_entity.type
_entity.pdbx_description
1 polymer ?
#
loop_
_entity_poly.entity_id
_entity_poly.type
_entity_poly.pdbx_seq_one_letter_code
_entity_poly.pdbx_strand_id
1 'polypeptide(L)'
;MANDREQTACCGLYCGDCIPANQSLFNAAASLGQQLEDCQFEKYAEYKSARNETFDAYQTFREVLDAILTLQCPKTCFHGGGNPHCAIRTCARQKGLEGCWQCEGFETCGTLKVMSPCHGDTMQHNLQMIRQHGVERWSHTRGRHYVWQKSNQQRHRHIEE
;
A
#
# COMPACT_ATOMS: atom_id res chain seq x y z
N MET A 1 -3.48 -13.34 14.81
CA MET A 1 -2.78 -13.15 13.52
C MET A 1 -3.85 -12.89 12.48
N ALA A 2 -3.70 -11.88 11.62
CA ALA A 2 -4.68 -11.66 10.56
C ALA A 2 -4.70 -12.89 9.65
N ASN A 3 -5.91 -13.39 9.33
CA ASN A 3 -6.07 -14.50 8.41
C ASN A 3 -5.60 -14.07 7.01
N ASP A 4 -4.81 -14.90 6.32
CA ASP A 4 -4.36 -14.66 4.93
C ASP A 4 -5.54 -14.28 4.03
N ARG A 5 -6.69 -14.95 4.22
CA ARG A 5 -7.90 -14.69 3.45
C ARG A 5 -8.42 -13.26 3.61
N GLU A 6 -8.53 -12.78 4.84
CA GLU A 6 -9.02 -11.42 5.13
C GLU A 6 -8.05 -10.33 4.67
N GLN A 7 -6.78 -10.69 4.51
CA GLN A 7 -5.75 -9.81 3.97
C GLN A 7 -5.64 -9.91 2.44
N THR A 8 -6.33 -10.84 1.79
CA THR A 8 -6.26 -11.05 0.35
C THR A 8 -7.37 -10.30 -0.36
N ALA A 9 -6.99 -9.36 -1.23
CA ALA A 9 -7.93 -8.69 -2.11
C ALA A 9 -8.36 -9.63 -3.26
N CYS A 10 -9.55 -9.41 -3.82
CA CYS A 10 -10.03 -10.18 -4.98
C CYS A 10 -9.05 -10.19 -6.17
N CYS A 11 -8.20 -9.17 -6.35
CA CYS A 11 -7.17 -9.13 -7.39
C CYS A 11 -5.91 -9.95 -7.07
N GLY A 12 -5.84 -10.61 -5.91
CA GLY A 12 -4.67 -11.36 -5.45
C GLY A 12 -3.60 -10.51 -4.75
N LEU A 13 -3.79 -9.20 -4.59
CA LEU A 13 -2.89 -8.38 -3.77
C LEU A 13 -3.12 -8.64 -2.28
N TYR A 14 -2.03 -8.61 -1.52
CA TYR A 14 -2.05 -8.77 -0.07
C TYR A 14 -2.03 -7.40 0.62
N CYS A 15 -3.07 -7.08 1.38
CA CYS A 15 -3.25 -5.79 2.06
C CYS A 15 -2.15 -5.51 3.07
N GLY A 16 -1.63 -6.53 3.75
CA GLY A 16 -0.54 -6.36 4.74
C GLY A 16 0.76 -5.79 4.17
N ASP A 17 0.95 -5.80 2.84
CA ASP A 17 2.13 -5.23 2.18
C ASP A 17 1.85 -3.86 1.52
N CYS A 18 0.61 -3.36 1.60
CA CYS A 18 0.15 -2.13 0.99
C CYS A 18 0.62 -0.90 1.80
N ILE A 19 1.02 0.19 1.13
CA ILE A 19 1.42 1.44 1.80
C ILE A 19 0.25 2.00 2.65
N PRO A 20 -0.98 2.13 2.11
CA PRO A 20 -2.19 2.46 2.86
C PRO A 20 -2.49 1.62 4.10
N ALA A 21 -1.96 0.40 4.23
CA ALA A 21 -2.16 -0.46 5.40
C ALA A 21 -1.01 -0.37 6.42
N ASN A 22 0.06 0.37 6.12
CA ASN A 22 1.25 0.46 6.96
C ASN A 22 1.03 1.41 8.14
N GLN A 23 0.45 0.89 9.23
CA GLN A 23 0.16 1.66 10.43
C GLN A 23 1.40 2.36 11.01
N SER A 24 2.58 1.73 10.93
CA SER A 24 3.82 2.32 11.44
C SER A 24 4.21 3.58 10.68
N LEU A 25 4.01 3.63 9.36
CA LEU A 25 4.28 4.81 8.54
C LEU A 25 3.37 5.96 8.94
N PHE A 26 2.05 5.71 9.07
CA PHE A 26 1.09 6.75 9.44
C PHE A 26 1.30 7.27 10.86
N ASN A 27 1.61 6.38 11.82
CA ASN A 27 1.94 6.80 13.18
C ASN A 27 3.20 7.68 13.22
N ALA A 28 4.23 7.35 12.44
CA ALA A 28 5.43 8.16 12.34
C ALA A 28 5.16 9.52 11.70
N ALA A 29 4.38 9.56 10.61
CA ALA A 29 3.99 10.81 9.95
C ALA A 29 3.20 11.73 10.89
N ALA A 30 2.21 11.19 11.62
CA ALA A 30 1.40 11.95 12.57
C ALA A 30 2.25 12.48 13.74
N SER A 31 3.13 11.64 14.29
CA SER A 31 4.03 12.03 15.38
C SER A 31 5.01 13.13 14.95
N LEU A 32 5.60 13.02 13.76
CA LEU A 32 6.45 14.07 13.21
C LEU A 32 5.65 15.36 13.01
N GLY A 33 4.44 15.26 12.47
CA GLY A 33 3.55 16.41 12.27
C GLY A 33 3.30 17.18 13.56
N GLN A 34 2.94 16.47 14.63
CA GLN A 34 2.71 17.04 15.96
C GLN A 34 3.98 17.68 16.54
N GLN A 35 5.13 17.00 16.47
CA GLN A 35 6.39 17.55 17.00
C GLN A 35 6.83 18.85 16.31
N LEU A 36 6.61 18.94 15.00
CA LEU A 36 6.89 20.16 14.23
C LEU A 36 5.97 21.32 14.66
N GLU A 37 4.71 21.02 14.95
CA GLU A 37 3.75 22.01 15.46
C GLU A 37 4.12 22.47 16.87
N ASP A 38 4.40 21.55 17.78
CA ASP A 38 4.72 21.82 19.19
C ASP A 38 5.95 22.72 19.33
N CYS A 39 6.97 22.53 18.49
CA CYS A 39 8.18 23.36 18.49
C CYS A 39 8.10 24.61 17.60
N GLN A 40 6.94 24.88 16.98
CA GLN A 40 6.75 25.98 16.03
C GLN A 40 7.78 25.97 14.89
N PHE A 41 8.04 24.80 14.31
CA PHE A 41 9.13 24.60 13.34
C PHE A 41 9.01 25.49 12.10
N GLU A 42 7.81 25.92 11.72
CA GLU A 42 7.60 26.88 10.62
C GLU A 42 8.44 28.15 10.80
N LYS A 43 8.39 28.77 11.99
CA LYS A 43 9.20 29.95 12.31
C LYS A 43 10.69 29.65 12.27
N TYR A 44 11.07 28.44 12.68
CA TYR A 44 12.46 28.00 12.62
C TYR A 44 12.93 27.80 11.17
N ALA A 45 12.07 27.25 10.30
CA ALA A 45 12.32 27.10 8.88
C ALA A 45 12.48 28.46 8.20
N GLU A 46 11.59 29.43 8.48
CA GLU A 46 11.71 30.83 8.01
C GLU A 46 13.05 31.46 8.42
N TYR A 47 13.46 31.29 9.69
CA TYR A 47 14.77 31.78 10.14
C TYR A 47 15.94 31.09 9.42
N LYS A 48 15.84 29.79 9.18
CA LYS A 48 16.89 28.99 8.53
C LYS A 48 16.98 29.22 7.03
N SER A 49 15.89 29.63 6.38
CA SER A 49 15.88 29.79 4.92
C SER A 49 16.82 30.88 4.43
N ALA A 50 17.08 31.89 5.27
CA ALA A 50 18.13 32.89 5.04
C ALA A 50 19.54 32.33 4.77
N ARG A 51 19.81 31.07 5.14
CA ARG A 51 21.10 30.39 4.92
C ARG A 51 20.98 29.05 4.19
N ASN A 52 19.75 28.58 3.93
CA ASN A 52 19.48 27.33 3.22
C ASN A 52 18.08 27.38 2.60
N GLU A 53 18.03 27.67 1.30
CA GLU A 53 16.81 27.79 0.48
C GLU A 53 15.91 26.54 0.51
N THR A 54 16.43 25.37 0.91
CA THR A 54 15.60 24.17 1.07
C THR A 54 14.46 24.41 2.07
N PHE A 55 14.69 25.23 3.10
CA PHE A 55 13.66 25.54 4.09
C PHE A 55 12.53 26.43 3.56
N ASP A 56 12.69 27.10 2.41
CA ASP A 56 11.58 27.82 1.75
C ASP A 56 10.47 26.85 1.29
N ALA A 57 10.81 25.57 1.08
CA ALA A 57 9.84 24.53 0.72
C ALA A 57 9.10 23.92 1.93
N TYR A 58 9.25 24.47 3.15
CA TYR A 58 8.65 23.89 4.36
C TYR A 58 7.12 23.74 4.25
N GLN A 59 6.44 24.74 3.68
CA GLN A 59 4.98 24.67 3.49
C GLN A 59 4.59 23.51 2.56
N THR A 60 5.30 23.32 1.44
CA THR A 60 5.08 22.18 0.55
C THR A 60 5.39 20.85 1.25
N PHE A 61 6.42 20.80 2.09
CA PHE A 61 6.70 19.62 2.91
C PHE A 61 5.55 19.30 3.86
N ARG A 62 4.97 20.30 4.53
CA ARG A 62 3.79 20.13 5.39
C ARG A 62 2.58 19.61 4.62
N GLU A 63 2.30 20.20 3.45
CA GLU A 63 1.20 19.73 2.59
C GLU A 63 1.37 18.26 2.17
N VAL A 64 2.60 17.85 1.84
CA VAL A 64 2.89 16.44 1.51
C VAL A 64 2.73 15.54 2.74
N LEU A 65 3.21 15.97 3.92
CA LEU A 65 3.07 15.21 5.16
C LEU A 65 1.58 15.00 5.51
N ASP A 66 0.78 16.05 5.40
CA ASP A 66 -0.67 15.98 5.64
C ASP A 66 -1.36 15.11 4.58
N ALA A 67 -0.96 15.23 3.31
CA ALA A 67 -1.47 14.39 2.22
C ALA A 67 -1.16 12.90 2.44
N ILE A 68 0.02 12.56 2.98
CA ILE A 68 0.36 11.18 3.34
C ILE A 68 -0.68 10.63 4.32
N LEU A 69 -1.06 11.38 5.36
CA LEU A 69 -2.03 10.91 6.36
C LEU A 69 -3.41 10.57 5.76
N THR A 70 -3.80 11.24 4.66
CA THR A 70 -5.06 10.94 3.97
C THR A 70 -5.09 9.58 3.26
N LEU A 71 -3.92 8.95 3.04
CA LEU A 71 -3.81 7.69 2.32
C LEU A 71 -4.14 6.46 3.18
N GLN A 72 -4.32 6.62 4.50
CA GLN A 72 -4.55 5.50 5.40
C GLN A 72 -5.84 4.75 5.05
N CYS A 73 -5.73 3.45 4.84
CA CYS A 73 -6.88 2.61 4.53
C CYS A 73 -7.50 2.08 5.84
N PRO A 74 -8.80 2.32 6.10
CA PRO A 74 -9.41 1.97 7.39
C PRO A 74 -9.66 0.47 7.58
N LYS A 75 -9.62 -0.32 6.50
CA LYS A 75 -9.93 -1.75 6.48
C LYS A 75 -9.34 -2.44 5.25
N THR A 76 -9.21 -3.76 5.28
CA THR A 76 -8.72 -4.53 4.14
C THR A 76 -9.69 -4.48 2.96
N CYS A 77 -9.19 -4.76 1.75
CA CYS A 77 -10.04 -4.89 0.56
C CYS A 77 -11.13 -5.96 0.73
N PHE A 78 -10.86 -7.02 1.48
CA PHE A 78 -11.84 -8.07 1.81
C PHE A 78 -13.01 -7.51 2.62
N HIS A 79 -12.76 -6.65 3.61
CA HIS A 79 -13.78 -5.94 4.40
C HIS A 79 -14.33 -4.67 3.72
N GLY A 80 -14.11 -4.51 2.41
CA GLY A 80 -14.63 -3.41 1.61
C GLY A 80 -13.82 -2.11 1.70
N GLY A 81 -12.54 -2.18 2.03
CA GLY A 81 -11.58 -1.08 1.89
C GLY A 81 -11.10 -0.89 0.45
N GLY A 82 -10.02 -0.11 0.30
CA GLY A 82 -9.49 0.30 -1.00
C GLY A 82 -10.43 1.23 -1.76
N ASN A 83 -10.24 1.33 -3.08
CA ASN A 83 -11.08 2.18 -3.94
C ASN A 83 -12.56 1.72 -3.85
N PRO A 84 -13.53 2.59 -3.49
CA PRO A 84 -14.95 2.23 -3.40
C PRO A 84 -15.57 1.79 -4.73
N HIS A 85 -15.03 2.27 -5.85
CA HIS A 85 -15.46 1.98 -7.23
C HIS A 85 -14.50 1.01 -7.95
N CYS A 86 -13.86 0.08 -7.22
CA CYS A 86 -12.94 -0.89 -7.81
C CYS A 86 -13.64 -1.81 -8.84
N ALA A 87 -13.29 -1.64 -10.12
CA ALA A 87 -13.85 -2.44 -11.23
C ALA A 87 -13.58 -3.94 -11.09
N ILE A 88 -12.41 -4.34 -10.56
CA ILE A 88 -12.06 -5.75 -10.33
C ILE A 88 -13.01 -6.38 -9.31
N ARG A 89 -13.28 -5.67 -8.20
CA ARG A 89 -14.21 -6.15 -7.17
C ARG A 89 -15.63 -6.23 -7.69
N THR A 90 -16.08 -5.24 -8.46
CA THR A 90 -17.39 -5.28 -9.12
C THR A 90 -17.51 -6.48 -10.06
N CYS A 91 -16.50 -6.72 -10.89
CA CYS A 91 -16.46 -7.87 -11.80
C CYS A 91 -16.50 -9.22 -11.06
N ALA A 92 -15.69 -9.39 -10.00
CA ALA A 92 -15.69 -10.62 -9.20
C ALA A 92 -17.07 -10.89 -8.58
N ARG A 93 -17.69 -9.87 -7.98
CA ARG A 93 -19.04 -9.97 -7.38
C ARG A 93 -20.11 -10.33 -8.41
N GLN A 94 -20.11 -9.71 -9.58
CA GLN A 94 -21.06 -10.01 -10.66
C GLN A 94 -20.96 -11.46 -11.14
N LYS A 95 -19.76 -12.05 -11.07
CA LYS A 95 -19.51 -13.45 -11.41
C LYS A 95 -19.71 -14.42 -10.24
N GLY A 96 -20.10 -13.93 -9.06
CA GLY A 96 -20.23 -14.75 -7.85
C GLY A 96 -18.89 -15.31 -7.33
N LEU A 97 -17.78 -14.67 -7.68
CA LEU A 97 -16.44 -15.08 -7.28
C LEU A 97 -16.00 -14.32 -6.02
N GLU A 98 -15.36 -15.02 -5.11
CA GLU A 98 -14.66 -14.42 -3.97
C GLU A 98 -13.43 -13.63 -4.43
N GLY A 99 -12.72 -14.16 -5.42
CA GLY A 99 -11.60 -13.48 -6.04
C GLY A 99 -11.22 -14.06 -7.39
N CYS A 100 -10.35 -13.32 -8.09
CA CYS A 100 -9.95 -13.62 -9.46
C CYS A 100 -9.23 -14.97 -9.59
N TRP A 101 -8.76 -15.56 -8.49
CA TRP A 101 -8.16 -16.90 -8.50
C TRP A 101 -9.20 -17.98 -8.85
N GLN A 102 -10.50 -17.71 -8.69
CA GLN A 102 -11.58 -18.61 -9.14
C GLN A 102 -11.97 -18.39 -10.61
N CYS A 103 -11.47 -17.35 -11.28
CA CYS A 103 -11.82 -17.03 -12.67
C CYS A 103 -10.87 -17.73 -13.64
N GLU A 104 -11.35 -18.64 -14.50
CA GLU A 104 -10.50 -19.38 -15.46
C GLU A 104 -9.64 -18.47 -16.35
N GLY A 105 -10.18 -17.34 -16.80
CA GLY A 105 -9.49 -16.40 -17.69
C GLY A 105 -8.67 -15.30 -17.00
N PHE A 106 -8.23 -15.46 -15.75
CA PHE A 106 -7.51 -14.38 -15.04
C PHE A 106 -6.16 -14.04 -15.69
N GLU A 107 -5.48 -14.99 -16.31
CA GLU A 107 -4.15 -14.83 -16.91
C GLU A 107 -4.13 -13.80 -18.06
N THR A 108 -5.23 -13.71 -18.80
CA THR A 108 -5.38 -12.77 -19.94
C THR A 108 -6.33 -11.62 -19.63
N CYS A 109 -6.76 -11.45 -18.37
CA CYS A 109 -7.79 -10.49 -17.99
C CYS A 109 -7.34 -9.03 -18.11
N GLY A 110 -7.95 -8.29 -19.04
CA GLY A 110 -7.71 -6.86 -19.23
C GLY A 110 -8.03 -6.00 -18.00
N THR A 111 -9.04 -6.37 -17.20
CA THR A 111 -9.41 -5.65 -15.97
C THR A 111 -8.30 -5.70 -14.92
N LEU A 112 -7.54 -6.80 -14.84
CA LEU A 112 -6.39 -6.90 -13.95
C LEU A 112 -5.18 -6.12 -14.48
N LYS A 113 -4.93 -6.14 -15.79
CA LYS A 113 -3.79 -5.46 -16.43
C LYS A 113 -3.72 -3.95 -16.18
N VAL A 114 -4.84 -3.29 -15.90
CA VAL A 114 -4.89 -1.86 -15.54
C VAL A 114 -4.01 -1.53 -14.34
N MET A 115 -3.78 -2.50 -13.45
CA MET A 115 -3.00 -2.33 -12.22
C MET A 115 -1.50 -2.62 -12.40
N SER A 116 -1.07 -3.13 -13.57
CA SER A 116 0.32 -3.49 -13.85
C SER A 116 1.34 -2.34 -13.72
N PRO A 117 1.03 -1.05 -13.97
CA PRO A 117 2.00 0.02 -13.75
C PRO A 117 2.51 0.10 -12.31
N CYS A 118 1.66 -0.22 -11.32
CA CYS A 118 2.04 -0.18 -9.90
C CYS A 118 2.52 -1.53 -9.37
N HIS A 119 1.98 -2.63 -9.91
CA HIS A 119 2.12 -3.97 -9.33
C HIS A 119 2.84 -4.98 -10.22
N GLY A 120 3.16 -4.63 -11.48
CA GLY A 120 3.78 -5.52 -12.44
C GLY A 120 2.99 -6.82 -12.63
N ASP A 121 3.69 -7.95 -12.61
CA ASP A 121 3.13 -9.30 -12.73
C ASP A 121 2.74 -9.91 -11.38
N THR A 122 2.93 -9.19 -10.27
CA THR A 122 2.66 -9.70 -8.91
C THR A 122 1.23 -10.23 -8.76
N MET A 123 0.24 -9.58 -9.37
CA MET A 123 -1.13 -10.07 -9.30
C MET A 123 -1.29 -11.43 -9.97
N GLN A 124 -0.69 -11.64 -11.14
CA GLN A 124 -0.75 -12.94 -11.82
C GLN A 124 -0.08 -14.02 -10.99
N HIS A 125 1.15 -13.74 -10.53
CA HIS A 125 1.90 -14.63 -9.64
C HIS A 125 1.07 -14.99 -8.39
N ASN A 126 0.55 -14.00 -7.69
CA ASN A 126 -0.22 -14.22 -6.46
C ASN A 126 -1.51 -15.01 -6.72
N LEU A 127 -2.23 -14.74 -7.80
CA LEU A 127 -3.43 -15.49 -8.16
C LEU A 127 -3.11 -16.97 -8.46
N GLN A 128 -1.97 -17.27 -9.08
CA GLN A 128 -1.47 -18.63 -9.25
C GLN A 128 -1.12 -19.27 -7.90
N MET A 129 -0.43 -18.55 -7.01
CA MET A 129 -0.11 -19.03 -5.67
C MET A 129 -1.36 -19.32 -4.82
N ILE A 130 -2.40 -18.48 -4.92
CA ILE A 130 -3.68 -18.70 -4.24
C ILE A 130 -4.37 -19.96 -4.78
N ARG A 131 -4.33 -20.22 -6.09
CA ARG A 131 -4.85 -21.47 -6.67
C ARG A 131 -4.11 -22.69 -6.14
N GLN A 132 -2.80 -22.62 -6.04
CA GLN A 132 -1.95 -23.73 -5.66
C GLN A 132 -2.02 -24.05 -4.16
N HIS A 133 -2.03 -23.03 -3.29
CA HIS A 133 -1.91 -23.19 -1.84
C HIS A 133 -3.21 -22.95 -1.07
N GLY A 134 -4.23 -22.41 -1.72
CA GLY A 134 -5.48 -21.98 -1.10
C GLY A 134 -5.36 -20.62 -0.42
N VAL A 135 -6.47 -19.86 -0.45
CA VAL A 135 -6.53 -18.47 0.04
C VAL A 135 -6.23 -18.32 1.53
N GLU A 136 -6.38 -19.39 2.31
CA GLU A 136 -6.17 -19.38 3.77
C GLU A 136 -4.68 -19.46 4.18
N ARG A 137 -3.76 -19.84 3.26
CA ARG A 137 -2.35 -20.11 3.62
C ARG A 137 -1.32 -19.74 2.55
N TRP A 138 -1.68 -18.97 1.53
CA TRP A 138 -0.79 -18.66 0.41
C TRP A 138 0.22 -17.54 0.69
N SER A 139 0.02 -16.70 1.73
CA SER A 139 0.72 -15.42 1.80
C SER A 139 2.24 -15.57 1.89
N HIS A 140 2.76 -16.68 2.40
CA HIS A 140 4.19 -16.95 2.46
C HIS A 140 4.88 -17.07 1.09
N THR A 141 4.13 -17.32 0.00
CA THR A 141 4.66 -17.40 -1.38
C THR A 141 4.39 -16.15 -2.22
N ARG A 142 3.85 -15.09 -1.60
CA ARG A 142 3.45 -13.87 -2.30
C ARG A 142 4.62 -13.09 -2.90
N GLY A 143 4.36 -12.41 -4.01
CA GLY A 143 5.28 -11.47 -4.63
C GLY A 143 5.30 -10.11 -3.94
N ARG A 144 6.15 -9.19 -4.42
CA ARG A 144 6.25 -7.81 -3.91
C ARG A 144 5.02 -6.99 -4.30
N HIS A 145 4.47 -6.22 -3.36
CA HIS A 145 3.24 -5.46 -3.61
C HIS A 145 3.42 -4.39 -4.69
N TYR A 146 4.48 -3.57 -4.61
CA TYR A 146 4.76 -2.56 -5.64
C TYR A 146 6.06 -2.85 -6.40
N VAL A 147 6.12 -2.46 -7.67
CA VAL A 147 7.31 -2.69 -8.53
C VAL A 147 8.58 -2.01 -8.00
N TRP A 148 8.43 -0.90 -7.28
CA TRP A 148 9.53 -0.12 -6.69
C TRP A 148 9.86 -0.51 -5.24
N GLN A 149 9.16 -1.48 -4.63
CA GLN A 149 9.49 -1.90 -3.27
C GLN A 149 10.89 -2.55 -3.23
N LYS A 150 11.75 -1.99 -2.37
CA LYS A 150 13.06 -2.59 -2.00
C LYS A 150 12.83 -4.03 -1.54
N SER A 151 13.72 -4.95 -1.92
CA SER A 151 13.62 -6.34 -1.48
C SER A 151 13.82 -6.45 0.03
N ASN A 152 13.31 -7.51 0.68
CA ASN A 152 13.45 -7.69 2.14
C ASN A 152 14.92 -7.69 2.62
N GLN A 153 15.88 -8.05 1.75
CA GLN A 153 17.32 -7.99 2.01
C GLN A 153 17.90 -6.56 2.10
N GLN A 154 17.15 -5.55 1.64
CA GLN A 154 17.54 -4.13 1.66
C GLN A 154 16.88 -3.36 2.80
N ARG A 155 15.83 -3.91 3.43
CA ARG A 155 15.12 -3.27 4.56
C ARG A 155 15.87 -3.38 5.90
N HIS A 156 16.73 -4.39 6.06
CA HIS A 156 17.46 -4.67 7.30
C HIS A 156 18.85 -4.00 7.37
N ARG A 157 19.33 -3.36 6.30
CA ARG A 157 20.67 -2.72 6.30
C ARG A 157 20.70 -1.28 6.85
N HIS A 158 19.55 -0.73 7.26
CA HIS A 158 19.44 0.67 7.68
C HIS A 158 18.93 0.84 9.12
N ILE A 159 18.97 -0.22 9.94
CA ILE A 159 18.61 -0.17 11.37
C ILE A 159 19.86 -0.36 12.26
N GLU A 160 21.05 -0.58 11.68
CA GLU A 160 22.31 -0.81 12.41
C GLU A 160 23.34 0.33 12.23
N GLU A 161 22.91 1.57 12.06
CA GLU A 161 23.76 2.77 12.22
C GLU A 161 23.07 3.77 13.16
#